data_AF-K3WJG8-F1
#
_entry.id   AF-K3WJG8-F1
#
_cell.length_a   1.000
_cell.length_b   1.000
_cell.length_c   1.000
_cell.angle_alpha   90.00
_cell.angle_beta   90.00
_cell.angle_gamma   90.00
#
_symmetry.space_group_name_H-M   'P 1'
#
loop_
_entity.id
_entity.type
_entity.pdbx_description
1 polymer ?
#
loop_
_entity_poly.entity_id
_entity_poly.type
_entity_poly.pdbx_seq_one_letter_code
_entity_poly.pdbx_strand_id
1 'polypeptide(L)'
;MTESLGECCTGSALFVFNGVDLLCGVVLTVYSLFLAPILSVGGLLVLSALMSWCGASNRSCSVCLALSSYLLILLALAELILAIVIFTQGDRIDQFLHDHQTELKLTDEELRKLENNKFLPAYFLIGLFAMEVLRFCCSSELQRARHRHKYHYRSLNTLRDLDDELITVQKEKEISTKYAGLKDKYRKKYAAPEVSSTATYHEKVSILNV
;
A
#
# COMPACT_ATOMS: atom_id res chain seq x y z
N MET A 1 -13.82 0.23 12.88
CA MET A 1 -14.99 0.57 12.02
C MET A 1 -14.84 1.97 11.40
N THR A 2 -14.34 2.96 12.15
CA THR A 2 -14.00 4.31 11.63
C THR A 2 -12.85 4.32 10.62
N GLU A 3 -11.80 3.51 10.82
CA GLU A 3 -10.65 3.46 9.88
C GLU A 3 -11.01 2.85 8.51
N SER A 4 -11.88 1.82 8.48
CA SER A 4 -12.33 1.22 7.21
C SER A 4 -13.22 2.17 6.41
N LEU A 5 -14.03 2.99 7.08
CA LEU A 5 -14.87 4.00 6.43
C LEU A 5 -14.03 5.13 5.82
N GLY A 6 -12.99 5.56 6.55
CA GLY A 6 -12.01 6.54 6.07
C GLY A 6 -11.22 6.06 4.85
N GLU A 7 -10.75 4.81 4.86
CA GLU A 7 -10.10 4.21 3.68
C GLU A 7 -11.04 4.10 2.47
N CYS A 8 -12.30 3.72 2.67
CA CYS A 8 -13.29 3.65 1.60
C CYS A 8 -13.59 5.04 1.02
N CYS A 9 -13.87 6.04 1.86
CA CYS A 9 -14.12 7.41 1.39
C CYS A 9 -12.90 7.99 0.66
N THR A 10 -11.69 7.78 1.17
CA THR A 10 -10.45 8.28 0.54
C THR A 10 -10.18 7.57 -0.79
N GLY A 11 -10.42 6.26 -0.86
CA GLY A 11 -10.31 5.48 -2.10
C GLY A 11 -11.33 5.90 -3.16
N SER A 12 -12.59 6.16 -2.77
CA SER A 12 -13.63 6.67 -3.67
C SER A 12 -13.33 8.09 -4.16
N ALA A 13 -12.84 8.98 -3.30
CA ALA A 13 -12.41 10.32 -3.70
C ALA A 13 -11.27 10.27 -4.72
N LEU A 14 -10.27 9.41 -4.47
CA LEU A 14 -9.18 9.14 -5.43
C LEU A 14 -9.72 8.63 -6.76
N PHE A 15 -10.71 7.73 -6.76
CA PHE A 15 -11.29 7.25 -8.01
C PHE A 15 -11.90 8.38 -8.84
N VAL A 16 -12.68 9.24 -8.20
CA VAL A 16 -13.33 10.38 -8.87
C VAL A 16 -12.29 11.34 -9.42
N PHE A 17 -11.27 11.70 -8.63
CA PHE A 17 -10.18 12.56 -9.08
C PHE A 17 -9.39 11.95 -10.24
N ASN A 18 -9.04 10.67 -10.17
CA ASN A 18 -8.40 9.97 -11.29
C ASN A 18 -9.24 9.99 -12.56
N GLY A 19 -10.57 9.89 -12.43
CA GLY A 19 -11.50 9.93 -13.57
C GLY A 19 -11.54 11.30 -14.24
N VAL A 20 -11.55 12.38 -13.44
CA VAL A 20 -11.48 13.76 -13.94
C VAL A 20 -10.15 14.00 -14.66
N ASP A 21 -9.03 13.58 -14.07
CA ASP A 21 -7.69 13.75 -14.65
C ASP A 21 -7.50 12.92 -15.92
N LEU A 22 -8.11 11.74 -16.00
CA LEU A 22 -8.13 10.93 -17.23
C LEU A 22 -8.91 11.64 -18.34
N LEU A 23 -10.10 12.14 -18.04
CA LEU A 23 -10.92 12.86 -19.01
C LEU A 23 -10.17 14.11 -19.49
N CYS A 24 -9.60 14.87 -18.55
CA CYS A 24 -8.83 16.06 -18.82
C CYS A 24 -7.57 15.77 -19.64
N GLY A 25 -6.80 14.74 -19.28
CA GLY A 25 -5.63 14.30 -20.03
C GLY A 25 -5.97 13.83 -21.44
N VAL A 26 -7.10 13.12 -21.64
CA VAL A 26 -7.56 12.72 -22.97
C VAL A 26 -7.95 13.94 -23.81
N VAL A 27 -8.71 14.89 -23.25
CA VAL A 27 -9.06 16.14 -23.93
C VAL A 27 -7.79 16.90 -24.29
N LEU A 28 -6.88 17.10 -23.35
CA LEU A 28 -5.61 17.78 -23.59
C LEU A 28 -4.79 17.07 -24.66
N THR A 29 -4.56 15.77 -24.58
CA THR A 29 -3.79 15.02 -25.61
C THR A 29 -4.41 15.13 -27.00
N VAL A 30 -5.74 15.06 -27.13
CA VAL A 30 -6.44 15.22 -28.41
C VAL A 30 -6.29 16.65 -28.94
N TYR A 31 -6.44 17.68 -28.10
CA TYR A 31 -6.24 19.08 -28.47
C TYR A 31 -4.77 19.42 -28.75
N SER A 32 -3.83 18.71 -28.13
CA SER A 32 -2.39 18.95 -28.17
C SER A 32 -1.66 18.21 -29.28
N LEU A 33 -2.37 17.46 -30.14
CA LEU A 33 -1.75 16.83 -31.31
C LEU A 33 -1.03 17.86 -32.21
N PHE A 34 -1.26 19.16 -32.00
CA PHE A 34 -0.65 20.28 -32.70
C PHE A 34 0.39 21.07 -31.87
N LEU A 35 0.53 20.84 -30.55
CA LEU A 35 1.45 21.56 -29.66
C LEU A 35 2.23 20.57 -28.75
N ALA A 36 3.48 20.30 -29.09
CA ALA A 36 4.34 19.30 -28.45
C ALA A 36 4.45 19.35 -26.89
N PRO A 37 4.56 20.52 -26.23
CA PRO A 37 4.68 20.56 -24.76
C PRO A 37 3.35 20.30 -24.04
N ILE A 38 2.20 20.51 -24.68
CA ILE A 38 0.90 20.23 -24.06
C ILE A 38 0.57 18.73 -24.20
N LEU A 39 1.10 18.08 -25.23
CA LEU A 39 1.00 16.63 -25.44
C LEU A 39 1.70 15.83 -24.33
N SER A 40 2.88 16.28 -23.87
CA SER A 40 3.61 15.59 -22.80
C SER A 40 2.87 15.68 -21.47
N VAL A 41 2.29 16.84 -21.13
CA VAL A 41 1.49 17.05 -19.92
C VAL A 41 0.23 16.19 -19.94
N GLY A 42 -0.52 16.20 -21.04
CA GLY A 42 -1.70 15.36 -21.20
C GLY A 42 -1.37 13.86 -21.12
N GLY A 43 -0.25 13.43 -21.72
CA GLY A 43 0.20 12.04 -21.64
C GLY A 43 0.60 11.62 -20.23
N LEU A 44 1.27 12.50 -19.49
CA LEU A 44 1.63 12.30 -18.09
C LEU A 44 0.38 12.25 -17.16
N LEU A 45 -0.63 13.07 -17.43
CA LEU A 45 -1.95 13.02 -16.77
C LEU A 45 -2.64 11.66 -16.98
N VAL A 46 -2.70 11.17 -18.21
CA VAL A 46 -3.29 9.86 -18.53
C VAL A 46 -2.52 8.73 -17.85
N LEU A 47 -1.19 8.74 -17.94
CA LEU A 47 -0.34 7.72 -17.32
C LEU A 47 -0.51 7.69 -15.80
N SER A 48 -0.48 8.86 -15.14
CA SER A 48 -0.62 8.97 -13.69
C SER A 48 -2.01 8.56 -13.21
N ALA A 49 -3.07 8.88 -13.96
CA ALA A 49 -4.44 8.41 -13.72
C ALA A 49 -4.53 6.88 -13.75
N LEU A 50 -3.98 6.23 -14.79
CA LEU A 50 -3.99 4.78 -14.94
C LEU A 50 -3.19 4.07 -13.83
N MET A 51 -2.00 4.58 -13.50
CA MET A 51 -1.16 4.00 -12.45
C MET A 51 -1.81 4.11 -11.07
N SER A 52 -2.38 5.28 -10.76
CA SER A 52 -3.13 5.50 -9.53
C SER A 52 -4.39 4.64 -9.46
N TRP A 53 -5.07 4.43 -10.58
CA TRP A 53 -6.28 3.61 -10.63
C TRP A 53 -5.99 2.12 -10.42
N CYS A 54 -4.90 1.64 -11.02
CA CYS A 54 -4.37 0.30 -10.75
C CYS A 54 -3.96 0.13 -9.27
N GLY A 55 -3.28 1.11 -8.67
CA GLY A 55 -2.86 1.08 -7.26
C GLY A 55 -4.01 1.17 -6.25
N ALA A 56 -5.09 1.87 -6.62
CA ALA A 56 -6.31 1.95 -5.81
C ALA A 56 -7.07 0.62 -5.82
N SER A 57 -7.26 0.01 -7.00
CA SER A 57 -8.02 -1.22 -7.21
C SER A 57 -7.31 -2.48 -6.67
N ASN A 58 -5.98 -2.58 -6.81
CA ASN A 58 -5.21 -3.74 -6.36
C ASN A 58 -4.33 -3.43 -5.13
N ARG A 59 -4.66 -4.03 -3.98
CA ARG A 59 -3.86 -3.92 -2.74
C ARG A 59 -2.42 -4.44 -2.90
N SER A 60 -2.18 -5.37 -3.83
CA SER A 60 -0.85 -5.94 -4.13
C SER A 60 0.09 -4.95 -4.83
N CYS A 61 -0.42 -3.86 -5.39
CA CYS A 61 0.35 -2.88 -6.18
C CYS A 61 0.64 -1.58 -5.41
N SER A 62 0.98 -1.69 -4.11
CA SER A 62 1.29 -0.50 -3.28
C SER A 62 2.45 0.35 -3.82
N VAL A 63 3.35 -0.26 -4.59
CA VAL A 63 4.46 0.41 -5.28
C VAL A 63 3.93 1.34 -6.38
N CYS A 64 2.89 0.94 -7.12
CA CYS A 64 2.24 1.81 -8.11
C CYS A 64 1.57 3.02 -7.46
N LEU A 65 1.03 2.87 -6.25
CA LEU A 65 0.46 3.99 -5.50
C LEU A 65 1.55 5.02 -5.13
N ALA A 66 2.70 4.54 -4.61
CA ALA A 66 3.84 5.39 -4.27
C ALA A 66 4.46 6.07 -5.50
N LEU A 67 4.61 5.33 -6.61
CA LEU A 67 5.13 5.88 -7.87
C LEU A 67 4.16 6.92 -8.46
N SER A 68 2.85 6.66 -8.40
CA SER A 68 1.83 7.62 -8.85
C SER A 68 1.87 8.91 -8.04
N SER A 69 2.11 8.81 -6.72
CA SER A 69 2.27 9.97 -5.83
C SER A 69 3.47 10.83 -6.23
N TYR A 70 4.61 10.22 -6.60
CA TYR A 70 5.78 10.97 -7.07
C TYR A 70 5.53 11.64 -8.42
N LEU A 71 4.86 10.95 -9.34
CA LEU A 71 4.48 11.51 -10.64
C LEU A 71 3.49 12.68 -10.51
N LEU A 72 2.54 12.61 -9.57
CA LEU A 72 1.60 13.70 -9.29
C LEU A 72 2.30 14.98 -8.82
N ILE A 73 3.38 14.88 -8.03
CA ILE A 73 4.15 16.07 -7.62
C ILE A 73 4.84 16.71 -8.84
N LEU A 74 5.44 15.89 -9.71
CA LEU A 74 6.10 16.40 -10.91
C LEU A 74 5.10 17.04 -11.87
N LEU A 75 3.91 16.44 -11.97
CA LEU A 75 2.78 16.95 -12.75
C LEU A 75 2.33 18.31 -12.24
N ALA A 76 2.07 18.42 -10.93
CA ALA A 76 1.64 19.66 -10.29
C ALA A 76 2.66 20.79 -10.50
N LEU A 77 3.96 20.49 -10.38
CA LEU A 77 5.01 21.45 -10.67
C LEU A 77 5.02 21.87 -12.14
N ALA A 78 4.84 20.93 -13.07
CA ALA A 78 4.79 21.23 -14.50
C ALA A 78 3.58 22.11 -14.85
N GLU A 79 2.40 21.81 -14.32
CA GLU A 79 1.18 22.60 -14.52
C GLU A 79 1.31 24.02 -13.97
N LEU A 80 1.90 24.16 -12.77
CA LEU A 80 2.16 25.46 -12.17
C LEU A 80 3.16 26.28 -13.01
N ILE A 81 4.24 25.65 -13.47
CA ILE A 81 5.24 26.30 -14.33
C ILE A 81 4.58 26.75 -15.64
N LEU A 82 3.78 25.89 -16.28
CA LEU A 82 3.04 26.23 -17.50
C LEU A 82 2.06 27.38 -17.28
N ALA A 83 1.32 27.38 -16.16
CA ALA A 83 0.44 28.48 -15.81
C ALA A 83 1.19 29.81 -15.68
N ILE A 84 2.34 29.82 -14.98
CA ILE A 84 3.21 31.00 -14.84
C ILE A 84 3.74 31.45 -16.21
N VAL A 85 4.17 30.51 -17.05
CA VAL A 85 4.65 30.82 -18.41
C VAL A 85 3.53 31.44 -19.25
N ILE A 86 2.30 30.93 -19.19
CA ILE A 86 1.16 31.50 -19.92
C ILE A 86 0.82 32.90 -19.41
N PHE A 87 0.85 33.13 -18.09
CA PHE A 87 0.63 34.48 -17.54
C PHE A 87 1.72 35.49 -17.94
N THR A 88 2.97 35.03 -18.04
CA THR A 88 4.12 35.91 -18.34
C THR A 88 4.36 36.11 -19.83
N GLN A 89 3.96 35.15 -20.68
CA GLN A 89 4.17 35.20 -22.14
C GLN A 89 2.88 35.45 -22.92
N GLY A 90 1.85 36.04 -22.30
CA GLY A 90 0.56 36.32 -22.94
C GLY A 90 0.69 37.03 -24.30
N ASP A 91 1.61 37.99 -24.43
CA ASP A 91 1.81 38.73 -25.68
C ASP A 91 2.39 37.87 -26.82
N ARG A 92 3.22 36.86 -26.49
CA ARG A 92 3.73 35.90 -27.48
C ARG A 92 2.69 34.89 -27.90
N ILE A 93 1.76 34.56 -27.01
CA ILE A 93 0.63 33.68 -27.31
C ILE A 93 -0.30 34.39 -28.32
N ASP A 94 -0.58 35.68 -28.10
CA ASP A 94 -1.37 36.48 -29.04
C ASP A 94 -0.69 36.56 -30.42
N GLN A 95 0.63 36.82 -30.47
CA GLN A 95 1.40 36.81 -31.72
C GLN A 95 1.38 35.44 -32.41
N PHE A 96 1.59 34.36 -31.67
CA PHE A 96 1.59 33.00 -32.23
C PHE A 96 0.22 32.61 -32.81
N LEU A 97 -0.86 32.96 -32.11
CA LEU A 97 -2.24 32.73 -32.55
C LEU A 97 -2.55 33.48 -33.84
N HIS A 98 -2.06 34.72 -33.94
CA HIS A 98 -2.25 35.53 -35.14
C HIS A 98 -1.42 35.01 -36.33
N ASP A 99 -0.19 34.56 -36.09
CA ASP A 99 0.71 34.02 -37.11
C ASP A 99 0.24 32.66 -37.66
N HIS A 100 -0.42 31.84 -36.83
CA HIS A 100 -0.90 30.51 -37.22
C HIS A 100 -2.42 30.45 -37.48
N GLN A 101 -3.11 31.60 -37.53
CA GLN A 101 -4.56 31.67 -37.71
C GLN A 101 -5.05 30.90 -38.96
N THR A 102 -4.33 31.05 -40.08
CA THR A 102 -4.62 30.38 -41.36
C THR A 102 -4.38 28.88 -41.31
N GLU A 103 -3.44 28.41 -40.47
CA GLU A 103 -3.12 27.00 -40.30
C GLU A 103 -4.11 26.30 -39.37
N LEU A 104 -4.57 27.00 -38.32
CA LEU A 104 -5.60 26.50 -37.38
C LEU A 104 -7.03 26.61 -37.91
N LYS A 105 -7.25 27.23 -39.09
CA LYS A 105 -8.59 27.50 -39.67
C LYS A 105 -9.51 28.23 -38.67
N LEU A 106 -8.95 29.10 -37.84
CA LEU A 106 -9.72 29.86 -36.85
C LEU A 106 -10.48 30.99 -37.55
N THR A 107 -11.78 31.04 -37.32
CA THR A 107 -12.61 32.17 -37.76
C THR A 107 -12.24 33.41 -36.94
N ASP A 108 -12.33 34.63 -37.51
CA ASP A 108 -12.01 35.87 -36.77
C ASP A 108 -12.79 36.00 -35.45
N GLU A 109 -14.05 35.54 -35.43
CA GLU A 109 -14.89 35.50 -34.23
C GLU A 109 -14.35 34.55 -33.14
N GLU A 110 -13.71 33.45 -33.54
CA GLU A 110 -13.12 32.46 -32.64
C GLU A 110 -11.77 32.94 -32.11
N LEU A 111 -10.95 33.55 -32.97
CA LEU A 111 -9.69 34.19 -32.58
C LEU A 111 -9.95 35.27 -31.53
N ARG A 112 -10.94 36.15 -31.76
CA ARG A 112 -11.30 37.21 -30.82
C ARG A 112 -11.82 36.67 -29.49
N LYS A 113 -12.53 35.53 -29.50
CA LYS A 113 -12.94 34.84 -28.26
C LYS A 113 -11.75 34.22 -27.52
N LEU A 114 -10.75 33.74 -28.26
CA LEU A 114 -9.56 33.10 -27.71
C LEU A 114 -8.62 34.13 -27.08
N GLU A 115 -8.39 35.27 -27.75
CA GLU A 115 -7.63 36.41 -27.20
C GLU A 115 -8.30 36.95 -25.93
N ASN A 116 -9.62 37.13 -25.95
CA ASN A 116 -10.36 37.64 -24.79
C ASN A 116 -10.36 36.65 -23.61
N ASN A 117 -10.10 35.36 -23.87
CA ASN A 117 -9.99 34.29 -22.87
C ASN A 117 -8.58 33.69 -22.80
N LYS A 118 -7.53 34.44 -23.16
CA LYS A 118 -6.16 33.93 -23.27
C LYS A 118 -5.57 33.36 -21.97
N PHE A 119 -6.11 33.80 -20.83
CA PHE A 119 -5.72 33.30 -19.50
C PHE A 119 -6.57 32.12 -19.01
N LEU A 120 -7.64 31.76 -19.72
CA LEU A 120 -8.51 30.64 -19.36
C LEU A 120 -7.74 29.30 -19.22
N PRO A 121 -6.79 28.96 -20.12
CA PRO A 121 -5.95 27.77 -19.94
C PRO A 121 -5.08 27.85 -18.67
N ALA A 122 -4.59 29.03 -18.30
CA ALA A 122 -3.78 29.20 -17.09
C ALA A 122 -4.62 29.02 -15.81
N TYR A 123 -5.86 29.54 -15.78
CA TYR A 123 -6.78 29.28 -14.67
C TYR A 123 -7.14 27.79 -14.57
N PHE A 124 -7.31 27.12 -15.71
CA PHE A 124 -7.56 25.69 -15.74
C PHE A 124 -6.37 24.89 -15.19
N LEU A 125 -5.13 25.23 -15.57
CA LEU A 125 -3.92 24.62 -15.03
C LEU A 125 -3.74 24.87 -13.53
N ILE A 126 -4.09 26.05 -13.02
CA ILE A 126 -4.11 26.30 -11.57
C ILE A 126 -5.15 25.40 -10.87
N GLY A 127 -6.31 25.22 -11.51
CA GLY A 127 -7.35 24.31 -11.02
C GLY A 127 -6.86 22.87 -10.95
N LEU A 128 -6.19 22.38 -12.00
CA LEU A 128 -5.58 21.06 -12.04
C LEU A 128 -4.49 20.92 -10.97
N PHE A 129 -3.62 21.92 -10.81
CA PHE A 129 -2.60 21.95 -9.75
C PHE A 129 -3.23 21.77 -8.35
N ALA A 130 -4.30 22.51 -8.05
CA ALA A 130 -4.98 22.40 -6.76
C ALA A 130 -5.61 21.01 -6.56
N MET A 131 -6.19 20.44 -7.62
CA MET A 131 -6.76 19.10 -7.61
C MET A 131 -5.69 18.03 -7.39
N GLU A 132 -4.53 18.16 -8.01
CA GLU A 132 -3.40 17.24 -7.85
C GLU A 132 -2.80 17.30 -6.45
N VAL A 133 -2.74 18.47 -5.82
CA VAL A 133 -2.36 18.61 -4.40
C VAL A 133 -3.36 17.89 -3.50
N LEU A 134 -4.67 18.07 -3.71
CA LEU A 134 -5.70 17.36 -2.94
C LEU A 134 -5.59 15.84 -3.14
N ARG A 135 -5.33 15.40 -4.37
CA ARG A 135 -5.13 14.00 -4.72
C ARG A 135 -3.87 13.43 -4.08
N PHE A 136 -2.78 14.19 -4.03
CA PHE A 136 -1.57 13.82 -3.30
C PHE A 136 -1.84 13.65 -1.80
N CYS A 137 -2.58 14.58 -1.18
CA CYS A 137 -3.01 14.44 0.21
C CYS A 137 -3.81 13.15 0.42
N CYS A 138 -4.83 12.89 -0.41
CA CYS A 138 -5.63 11.66 -0.33
C CYS A 138 -4.78 10.39 -0.51
N SER A 139 -3.85 10.40 -1.46
CA SER A 139 -2.95 9.27 -1.74
C SER A 139 -2.00 9.01 -0.57
N SER A 140 -1.46 10.07 0.02
CA SER A 140 -0.56 9.99 1.18
C SER A 140 -1.27 9.45 2.43
N GLU A 141 -2.52 9.86 2.68
CA GLU A 141 -3.33 9.35 3.78
C GLU A 141 -3.69 7.87 3.57
N LEU A 142 -4.08 7.49 2.36
CA LEU A 142 -4.35 6.09 2.02
C LEU A 142 -3.09 5.22 2.12
N GLN A 143 -1.92 5.75 1.71
CA GLN A 143 -0.65 5.05 1.86
C GLN A 143 -0.28 4.86 3.33
N ARG A 144 -0.46 5.89 4.17
CA ARG A 144 -0.24 5.82 5.62
C ARG A 144 -1.20 4.82 6.27
N ALA A 145 -2.48 4.81 5.90
CA ALA A 145 -3.47 3.86 6.40
C ALA A 145 -3.10 2.41 6.06
N ARG A 146 -2.77 2.14 4.79
CA ARG A 146 -2.30 0.82 4.34
C ARG A 146 -1.02 0.39 5.04
N HIS A 147 -0.09 1.33 5.29
CA HIS A 147 1.14 1.02 5.99
C HIS A 147 0.90 0.65 7.46
N ARG A 148 0.04 1.40 8.15
CA ARG A 148 -0.40 1.11 9.53
C ARG A 148 -1.06 -0.26 9.62
N HIS A 149 -1.95 -0.60 8.69
CA HIS A 149 -2.61 -1.90 8.66
C HIS A 149 -1.62 -3.06 8.46
N LYS A 150 -0.57 -2.87 7.63
CA LYS A 150 0.49 -3.88 7.42
C LYS A 150 1.34 -4.12 8.66
N TYR A 151 1.66 -3.06 9.42
CA TYR A 151 2.38 -3.18 10.69
C TYR A 151 1.52 -3.84 11.76
N HIS A 152 0.25 -3.45 11.85
CA HIS A 152 -0.65 -4.01 12.85
C HIS A 152 -0.87 -5.51 12.61
N TYR A 153 -1.04 -5.93 11.35
CA TYR A 153 -1.17 -7.34 11.00
C TYR A 153 0.11 -8.14 11.26
N ARG A 154 1.29 -7.58 10.96
CA ARG A 154 2.57 -8.22 11.30
C ARG A 154 2.74 -8.38 12.80
N SER A 155 2.41 -7.35 13.57
CA SER A 155 2.46 -7.37 15.03
C SER A 155 1.53 -8.45 15.61
N LEU A 156 0.29 -8.54 15.12
CA LEU A 156 -0.66 -9.58 15.52
C LEU A 156 -0.17 -10.99 15.18
N ASN A 157 0.42 -11.18 13.99
CA ASN A 157 1.02 -12.48 13.63
C ASN A 157 2.18 -12.84 14.57
N THR A 158 3.07 -11.90 14.87
CA THR A 158 4.18 -12.17 15.81
C THR A 158 3.67 -12.47 17.22
N LEU A 159 2.62 -11.77 17.67
CA LEU A 159 1.96 -12.03 18.95
C LEU A 159 1.35 -13.44 18.99
N ARG A 160 0.71 -13.87 17.90
CA ARG A 160 0.14 -15.21 17.79
C ARG A 160 1.24 -16.29 17.80
N ASP A 161 2.32 -16.08 17.05
CA ASP A 161 3.44 -17.03 17.01
C ASP A 161 4.09 -17.18 18.41
N LEU A 162 4.21 -16.08 19.16
CA LEU A 162 4.68 -16.08 20.55
C LEU A 162 3.73 -16.86 21.50
N ASP A 163 2.41 -16.72 21.30
CA ASP A 163 1.41 -17.40 22.12
C ASP A 163 1.40 -18.92 21.84
N ASP A 164 1.54 -19.31 20.57
CA ASP A 164 1.69 -20.71 20.16
C ASP A 164 2.96 -21.33 20.76
N GLU A 165 4.08 -20.61 20.76
CA GLU A 165 5.35 -21.02 21.40
C GLU A 165 5.20 -21.17 22.92
N LEU A 166 4.47 -20.27 23.58
CA LEU A 166 4.23 -20.36 25.02
C LEU A 166 3.41 -21.62 25.38
N ILE A 167 2.39 -21.94 24.57
CA ILE A 167 1.54 -23.12 24.75
C ILE A 167 2.34 -24.41 24.55
N THR A 168 3.26 -24.47 23.57
CA THR A 168 4.09 -25.66 23.38
C THR A 168 5.03 -25.88 24.56
N VAL A 169 5.71 -24.83 25.03
CA VAL A 169 6.60 -24.90 26.20
C VAL A 169 5.84 -25.32 27.46
N GLN A 170 4.62 -24.80 27.66
CA GLN A 170 3.80 -25.22 28.80
C GLN A 170 3.44 -26.70 28.73
N LYS A 171 3.04 -27.21 27.56
CA LYS A 171 2.76 -28.64 27.36
C LYS A 171 3.98 -29.51 27.61
N GLU A 172 5.15 -29.11 27.12
CA GLU A 172 6.41 -29.83 27.37
C GLU A 172 6.75 -29.89 28.86
N LYS A 173 6.56 -28.77 29.58
CA LYS A 173 6.77 -28.70 31.03
C LYS A 173 5.79 -29.63 31.76
N GLU A 174 4.51 -29.61 31.42
CA GLU A 174 3.50 -30.49 32.00
C GLU A 174 3.83 -31.97 31.78
N ILE A 175 4.21 -32.33 30.55
CA ILE A 175 4.65 -33.68 30.19
C ILE A 175 5.88 -34.08 31.02
N SER A 176 6.89 -33.22 31.11
CA SER A 176 8.10 -33.44 31.90
C SER A 176 7.77 -33.65 33.38
N THR A 177 6.91 -32.83 33.98
CA THR A 177 6.45 -33.03 35.37
C THR A 177 5.69 -34.34 35.57
N LYS A 178 4.84 -34.75 34.60
CA LYS A 178 4.15 -36.05 34.67
C LYS A 178 5.14 -37.21 34.65
N TYR A 179 6.13 -37.18 33.76
CA TYR A 179 7.17 -38.21 33.69
C TYR A 179 8.08 -38.21 34.93
N ALA A 180 8.45 -37.05 35.46
CA ALA A 180 9.22 -36.93 36.69
C ALA A 180 8.45 -37.52 37.88
N GLY A 181 7.16 -37.21 38.02
CA GLY A 181 6.29 -37.78 39.04
C GLY A 181 6.12 -39.29 38.89
N LEU A 182 6.01 -39.80 37.66
CA LEU A 182 5.99 -41.23 37.39
C LEU A 182 7.31 -41.90 37.83
N LYS A 183 8.44 -41.33 37.41
CA LYS A 183 9.79 -41.81 37.75
C LYS A 183 9.99 -41.86 39.26
N ASP A 184 9.59 -40.83 39.98
CA ASP A 184 9.65 -40.80 41.45
C ASP A 184 8.74 -41.84 42.10
N LYS A 185 7.54 -42.06 41.54
CA LYS A 185 6.62 -43.10 42.03
C LYS A 185 7.19 -44.50 41.84
N TYR A 186 7.78 -44.79 40.67
CA TYR A 186 8.48 -46.06 40.42
C TYR A 186 9.70 -46.19 41.33
N ARG A 187 10.52 -45.14 41.45
CA ARG A 187 11.67 -45.13 42.36
C ARG A 187 11.25 -45.44 43.79
N LYS A 188 10.20 -44.83 44.33
CA LYS A 188 9.70 -45.13 45.69
C LYS A 188 9.12 -46.54 45.83
N LYS A 189 8.49 -47.09 44.78
CA LYS A 189 7.93 -48.45 44.80
C LYS A 189 9.01 -49.54 44.82
N TYR A 190 10.16 -49.29 44.22
CA TYR A 190 11.25 -50.26 44.09
C TYR A 190 12.51 -49.91 44.91
N ALA A 191 12.56 -48.74 45.56
CA ALA A 191 13.62 -48.36 46.49
C ALA A 191 13.24 -48.75 47.93
N ALA A 192 13.58 -50.00 48.28
CA ALA A 192 14.11 -50.49 49.57
C ALA A 192 13.24 -51.48 50.38
N PRO A 193 13.85 -52.42 51.13
CA PRO A 193 15.29 -52.74 51.22
C PRO A 193 15.65 -54.15 50.72
N GLU A 194 16.93 -54.35 50.39
CA GLU A 194 17.56 -55.66 50.43
C GLU A 194 17.41 -56.23 51.84
N VAL A 195 16.60 -57.28 52.01
CA VAL A 195 16.59 -58.07 53.23
C VAL A 195 17.38 -59.35 52.95
N SER A 196 18.56 -59.39 53.55
CA SER A 196 19.41 -60.56 53.73
C SER A 196 18.59 -61.80 54.14
N SER A 197 18.85 -62.94 53.51
CA SER A 197 18.51 -64.25 54.08
C SER A 197 19.65 -65.23 53.82
N THR A 198 20.77 -64.98 54.49
CA THR A 198 21.65 -66.04 54.97
C THR A 198 20.93 -66.79 56.09
N ALA A 199 20.43 -68.00 55.82
CA ALA A 199 20.09 -68.99 56.83
C ALA A 199 20.08 -70.42 56.24
N THR A 200 21.23 -71.07 56.37
CA THR A 200 21.42 -72.44 56.88
C THR A 200 20.37 -73.51 56.51
N TYR A 201 20.72 -74.41 55.58
CA TYR A 201 20.15 -75.76 55.52
C TYR A 201 21.26 -76.77 55.85
N HIS A 202 21.33 -77.13 57.12
CA HIS A 202 21.98 -78.36 57.56
C HIS A 202 20.89 -79.28 58.10
N GLU A 203 20.90 -80.52 57.61
CA GLU A 203 20.65 -81.74 58.37
C GLU A 203 19.28 -82.46 58.29
N LYS A 204 19.38 -83.68 57.72
CA LYS A 204 18.55 -84.90 57.86
C LYS A 204 17.18 -84.89 57.16
N VAL A 205 16.80 -85.91 56.37
CA VAL A 205 16.78 -87.33 56.71
C VAL A 205 16.97 -88.19 55.44
N SER A 206 17.74 -89.26 55.63
CA SER A 206 18.02 -90.40 54.76
C SER A 206 16.76 -91.21 54.33
N ILE A 207 17.02 -92.32 53.63
CA ILE A 207 16.09 -93.41 53.27
C ILE A 207 15.42 -93.14 51.90
N LEU A 208 15.62 -93.91 50.81
CA LEU A 208 15.64 -95.37 50.67
C LEU A 208 16.33 -95.74 49.33
N ASN A 209 17.36 -96.58 49.36
CA ASN A 209 17.85 -97.38 48.22
C ASN A 209 17.73 -98.84 48.64
N VAL A 210 16.90 -99.61 47.94
CA VAL A 210 17.01 -101.07 47.74
C VAL A 210 16.73 -101.31 46.27
#